data_AF-A0A6B3SNK8-F1
#
_entry.id   AF-A0A6B3SNK8-F1
#
_cell.length_a   1.000
_cell.length_b   1.000
_cell.length_c   1.000
_cell.angle_alpha   90.00
_cell.angle_beta   90.00
_cell.angle_gamma   90.00
#
_symmetry.space_group_name_H-M   'P 1'
#
loop_
_entity.id
_entity.type
_entity.pdbx_description
1 polymer ?
#
loop_
_entity_poly.entity_id
_entity_poly.type
_entity_poly.pdbx_seq_one_letter_code
_entity_poly.pdbx_strand_id
1 'polypeptide(L)'
;MSVATSGLYPHQVSGIEFLKQHGRAILADDMGLGKTRQAIVAINEASPRGMILVICPASLKLNWKREIRLVDPSAAVEVLGVNGHSEATPRWVVVNYDILAKNAGMLRSINWAGIIVDEAHFIKNSSQRTSQVLKLTGVTDGKPTQADGPRAVYLLTGTPMPNVSVS
;
A
#
# COMPACT_ATOMS: atom_id res chain seq x y z
N MET A 1 -1.32 -13.44 -21.12
CA MET A 1 -1.84 -12.43 -20.17
C MET A 1 -2.13 -13.13 -18.85
N SER A 2 -1.69 -12.56 -17.72
CA SER A 2 -1.96 -13.13 -16.40
C SER A 2 -3.45 -13.02 -16.07
N VAL A 3 -4.01 -13.98 -15.33
CA VAL A 3 -5.38 -13.92 -14.77
C VAL A 3 -5.60 -12.61 -13.98
N ALA A 4 -4.53 -12.05 -13.42
CA ALA A 4 -4.55 -10.78 -12.71
C ALA A 4 -5.03 -9.58 -13.57
N THR A 5 -4.74 -9.59 -14.88
CA THR A 5 -5.01 -8.45 -15.78
C THR A 5 -6.29 -8.61 -16.62
N SER A 6 -7.01 -9.75 -16.52
CA SER A 6 -8.24 -9.94 -17.29
C SER A 6 -9.38 -9.05 -16.76
N GLY A 7 -10.05 -8.33 -17.67
CA GLY A 7 -11.19 -7.47 -17.33
C GLY A 7 -10.83 -6.11 -16.73
N LEU A 8 -9.61 -5.63 -16.94
CA LEU A 8 -9.21 -4.27 -16.58
C LEU A 8 -9.68 -3.26 -17.64
N TYR A 9 -10.20 -2.12 -17.20
CA TYR A 9 -10.50 -0.99 -18.09
C TYR A 9 -9.20 -0.30 -18.56
N PRO A 10 -9.19 0.39 -19.71
CA PRO A 10 -7.98 1.02 -20.25
C PRO A 10 -7.26 1.95 -19.26
N HIS A 11 -8.00 2.77 -18.50
CA HIS A 11 -7.41 3.64 -17.48
C HIS A 11 -6.71 2.86 -16.36
N GLN A 12 -7.19 1.64 -16.05
CA GLN A 12 -6.57 0.78 -15.05
C GLN A 12 -5.25 0.20 -15.53
N VAL A 13 -5.14 -0.10 -16.83
CA VAL A 13 -3.87 -0.52 -17.44
C VAL A 13 -2.85 0.62 -17.34
N SER A 14 -3.24 1.84 -17.73
CA SER A 14 -2.36 3.01 -17.63
C SER A 14 -1.91 3.30 -16.20
N GLY A 15 -2.80 3.18 -15.20
CA GLY A 15 -2.46 3.33 -13.80
C GLY A 15 -1.44 2.30 -13.30
N ILE A 16 -1.58 1.04 -13.73
CA ILE A 16 -0.62 -0.03 -13.41
C ILE A 16 0.75 0.26 -14.01
N GLU A 17 0.80 0.66 -15.28
CA GLU A 17 2.05 1.00 -15.96
C GLU A 17 2.75 2.18 -15.30
N PHE A 18 2.00 3.23 -14.93
CA PHE A 18 2.51 4.38 -14.20
C PHE A 18 3.17 3.98 -12.87
N LEU A 19 2.48 3.16 -12.07
CA LEU A 19 3.00 2.66 -10.80
C LEU A 19 4.29 1.83 -10.98
N LYS A 20 4.33 0.97 -12.00
CA LYS A 20 5.48 0.11 -12.28
C LYS A 20 6.70 0.91 -12.72
N GLN A 21 6.51 1.91 -13.58
CA GLN A 21 7.62 2.71 -14.13
C GLN A 21 8.31 3.56 -13.05
N HIS A 22 7.55 4.11 -12.10
CA HIS A 22 8.09 5.04 -11.12
C HIS A 22 8.56 4.36 -9.83
N GLY A 23 8.01 3.18 -9.50
CA GLY A 23 8.31 2.44 -8.27
C GLY A 23 7.74 3.11 -7.00
N ARG A 24 7.88 4.43 -6.87
CA ARG A 24 7.30 5.24 -5.78
C ARG A 24 6.35 6.26 -6.39
N ALA A 25 5.04 6.09 -6.20
CA ALA A 25 4.03 6.84 -6.94
C ALA A 25 2.74 7.08 -6.16
N ILE A 26 1.98 8.10 -6.56
CA ILE A 26 0.65 8.42 -6.03
C ILE A 26 -0.40 8.17 -7.12
N LEU A 27 -1.42 7.36 -6.82
CA LEU A 27 -2.65 7.27 -7.59
C LEU A 27 -3.75 8.09 -6.91
N ALA A 28 -4.21 9.12 -7.59
CA ALA A 28 -5.21 10.06 -7.10
C ALA A 28 -6.53 10.00 -7.89
N ASP A 29 -6.80 8.87 -8.57
CA ASP A 29 -8.04 8.65 -9.32
C ASP A 29 -9.28 8.80 -8.42
N ASP A 30 -10.44 9.07 -9.01
CA ASP A 30 -11.71 9.14 -8.27
C ASP A 30 -12.06 7.83 -7.56
N MET A 31 -12.87 7.94 -6.49
CA MET A 31 -13.42 6.78 -5.78
C MET A 31 -14.22 5.88 -6.75
N GLY A 32 -14.07 4.57 -6.61
CA GLY A 32 -14.78 3.59 -7.47
C GLY A 32 -14.08 3.19 -8.77
N LEU A 33 -12.96 3.83 -9.15
CA LEU A 33 -12.24 3.51 -10.40
C LEU A 33 -11.33 2.27 -10.32
N GLY A 34 -11.30 1.57 -9.18
CA GLY A 34 -10.55 0.31 -9.02
C GLY A 34 -9.07 0.46 -8.67
N LYS A 35 -8.68 1.58 -8.03
CA LYS A 35 -7.30 1.83 -7.54
C LYS A 35 -6.70 0.67 -6.76
N THR A 36 -7.51 0.01 -5.92
CA THR A 36 -7.08 -1.14 -5.11
C THR A 36 -6.55 -2.27 -5.99
N ARG A 37 -7.31 -2.68 -7.00
CA ARG A 37 -6.89 -3.74 -7.94
C ARG A 37 -5.66 -3.33 -8.74
N GLN A 38 -5.62 -2.09 -9.24
CA GLN A 38 -4.43 -1.56 -9.93
C GLN A 38 -3.18 -1.66 -9.05
N ALA A 39 -3.26 -1.23 -7.79
CA ALA A 39 -2.13 -1.25 -6.87
C ALA A 39 -1.65 -2.67 -6.54
N ILE A 40 -2.58 -3.62 -6.34
CA ILE A 40 -2.25 -5.02 -6.07
C ILE A 40 -1.52 -5.64 -7.26
N VAL A 41 -2.03 -5.43 -8.49
CA VAL A 41 -1.40 -5.95 -9.71
C VAL A 41 -0.03 -5.33 -9.92
N ALA A 42 0.06 -4.00 -9.84
CA ALA A 42 1.33 -3.29 -10.02
C ALA A 42 2.40 -3.75 -9.02
N ILE A 43 2.05 -3.91 -7.74
CA ILE A 43 3.06 -4.23 -6.72
C ILE A 43 3.49 -5.69 -6.79
N ASN A 44 2.60 -6.60 -7.18
CA ASN A 44 2.98 -8.00 -7.42
C ASN A 44 3.96 -8.12 -8.59
N GLU A 45 3.79 -7.32 -9.65
CA GLU A 45 4.72 -7.31 -10.78
C GLU A 45 6.04 -6.62 -10.43
N ALA A 46 6.01 -5.50 -9.70
CA ALA A 46 7.21 -4.78 -9.28
C ALA A 46 7.99 -5.53 -8.19
N SER A 47 7.31 -6.33 -7.37
CA SER A 47 7.86 -7.09 -6.23
C SER A 47 7.32 -8.53 -6.24
N PRO A 48 7.78 -9.40 -7.16
CA PRO A 48 7.27 -10.76 -7.30
C PRO A 48 7.60 -11.66 -6.10
N ARG A 49 8.54 -11.26 -5.23
CA ARG A 49 8.94 -11.97 -4.02
C ARG A 49 9.03 -11.02 -2.83
N GLY A 50 9.03 -11.58 -1.62
CA GLY A 50 9.09 -10.84 -0.36
C GLY A 50 7.72 -10.42 0.17
N MET A 51 7.74 -9.79 1.34
CA MET A 51 6.52 -9.38 2.04
C MET A 51 6.04 -8.01 1.57
N ILE A 52 4.73 -7.85 1.45
CA ILE A 52 4.06 -6.60 1.07
C ILE A 52 3.23 -6.10 2.25
N LEU A 53 3.37 -4.82 2.58
CA LEU A 53 2.58 -4.16 3.61
C LEU A 53 1.48 -3.32 2.96
N VAL A 54 0.26 -3.45 3.45
CA VAL A 54 -0.87 -2.57 3.13
C VAL A 54 -1.27 -1.81 4.38
N ILE A 55 -1.28 -0.48 4.29
CA ILE A 55 -1.70 0.43 5.36
C ILE A 55 -3.02 1.06 4.91
N CYS A 56 -4.13 0.80 5.61
CA CYS A 56 -5.45 1.29 5.19
C CYS A 56 -6.33 1.70 6.39
N PRO A 57 -7.47 2.38 6.16
CA PRO A 57 -8.48 2.56 7.20
C PRO A 57 -8.93 1.23 7.82
N ALA A 58 -9.32 1.26 9.10
CA ALA A 58 -9.71 0.06 9.85
C ALA A 58 -10.87 -0.71 9.20
N SER A 59 -11.84 0.02 8.64
CA SER A 59 -13.00 -0.49 7.93
C SER A 59 -12.65 -1.20 6.62
N LEU A 60 -11.50 -0.90 6.02
CA LEU A 60 -11.09 -1.44 4.71
C LEU A 60 -10.17 -2.66 4.81
N LYS A 61 -9.71 -3.06 6.00
CA LYS A 61 -8.76 -4.18 6.16
C LYS A 61 -9.27 -5.49 5.54
N LEU A 62 -10.53 -5.86 5.81
CA LEU A 62 -11.11 -7.08 5.27
C LEU A 62 -11.43 -6.96 3.78
N ASN A 63 -11.72 -5.75 3.30
CA ASN A 63 -11.90 -5.50 1.88
C ASN A 63 -10.59 -5.73 1.12
N TRP A 64 -9.47 -5.19 1.62
CA TRP A 64 -8.15 -5.42 1.05
C TRP A 64 -7.80 -6.91 0.97
N LYS A 65 -8.07 -7.69 2.03
CA LYS A 65 -7.87 -9.15 1.99
C LYS A 65 -8.68 -9.83 0.88
N ARG A 66 -9.95 -9.43 0.69
CA ARG A 66 -10.80 -9.96 -0.38
C ARG A 66 -10.24 -9.62 -1.76
N GLU A 67 -9.91 -8.35 -2.01
CA GLU A 67 -9.36 -7.88 -3.28
C GLU A 67 -8.03 -8.56 -3.63
N ILE A 68 -7.14 -8.73 -2.64
CA ILE A 68 -5.88 -9.48 -2.82
C ILE A 68 -6.18 -10.92 -3.27
N ARG A 69 -7.15 -11.59 -2.63
CA ARG A 69 -7.55 -12.96 -2.99
C ARG A 69 -8.35 -13.06 -4.30
N LEU A 70 -8.97 -11.98 -4.76
CA LEU A 70 -9.58 -11.93 -6.09
C LEU A 70 -8.51 -11.88 -7.18
N VAL A 71 -7.40 -11.19 -6.94
CA VAL A 71 -6.25 -11.14 -7.87
C VAL A 71 -5.42 -12.41 -7.82
N ASP A 72 -5.18 -12.94 -6.61
CA ASP A 72 -4.45 -14.18 -6.37
C ASP A 72 -5.17 -15.02 -5.28
N PRO A 73 -6.00 -16.01 -5.69
CA PRO A 73 -6.74 -16.85 -4.74
C PRO A 73 -5.86 -17.62 -3.74
N SER A 74 -4.57 -17.82 -4.06
CA SER A 74 -3.61 -18.53 -3.20
C SER A 74 -2.87 -17.62 -2.23
N ALA A 75 -3.10 -16.31 -2.28
CA ALA A 75 -2.37 -15.34 -1.47
C ALA A 75 -2.53 -15.58 0.04
N ALA A 76 -1.40 -15.75 0.73
CA ALA A 76 -1.31 -15.75 2.19
C ALA A 76 -1.39 -14.30 2.72
N VAL A 77 -2.47 -13.98 3.43
CA VAL A 77 -2.81 -12.63 3.89
C VAL A 77 -3.09 -12.58 5.40
N GLU A 78 -2.16 -12.00 6.14
CA GLU A 78 -2.30 -11.63 7.56
C GLU A 78 -3.08 -10.32 7.69
N VAL A 79 -4.06 -10.27 8.59
CA VAL A 79 -4.79 -9.02 8.89
C VAL A 79 -4.64 -8.70 10.37
N LEU A 80 -3.75 -7.75 10.68
CA LEU A 80 -3.42 -7.43 12.06
C LEU A 80 -4.60 -6.83 12.82
N GLY A 81 -4.77 -7.28 14.07
CA GLY A 81 -5.84 -6.85 14.96
C GLY A 81 -7.24 -7.24 14.50
N VAL A 82 -7.36 -8.37 13.78
CA VAL A 82 -8.64 -9.05 13.58
C VAL A 82 -8.45 -10.52 13.97
N ASN A 83 -9.23 -11.00 14.94
CA ASN A 83 -9.11 -12.36 15.46
C ASN A 83 -9.43 -13.40 14.38
N GLY A 84 -8.71 -14.53 14.40
CA GLY A 84 -8.93 -15.64 13.45
C GLY A 84 -8.38 -15.39 12.04
N HIS A 85 -7.54 -14.36 11.85
CA HIS A 85 -6.89 -14.07 10.57
C HIS A 85 -5.36 -14.09 10.68
N SER A 86 -4.85 -15.11 11.39
CA SER A 86 -3.42 -15.35 11.50
C SER A 86 -2.93 -16.29 10.39
N GLU A 87 -1.91 -15.87 9.66
CA GLU A 87 -1.16 -16.62 8.66
C GLU A 87 0.27 -16.76 9.16
N ALA A 88 0.81 -17.99 9.22
CA ALA A 88 2.14 -18.23 9.78
C ALA A 88 3.27 -17.62 8.93
N THR A 89 3.10 -17.62 7.60
CA THR A 89 4.08 -17.10 6.64
C THR A 89 3.39 -16.20 5.62
N PRO A 90 2.94 -14.99 6.03
CA PRO A 90 2.15 -14.13 5.16
C PRO A 90 3.04 -13.49 4.09
N ARG A 91 2.55 -13.50 2.84
CA ARG A 91 3.09 -12.62 1.80
C ARG A 91 2.58 -11.21 1.99
N TRP A 92 1.30 -11.07 2.39
CA TRP A 92 0.63 -9.80 2.57
C TRP A 92 0.32 -9.57 4.04
N VAL A 93 0.64 -8.38 4.53
CA VAL A 93 0.24 -7.93 5.86
C VAL A 93 -0.62 -6.68 5.71
N VAL A 94 -1.86 -6.74 6.20
CA VAL A 94 -2.80 -5.62 6.17
C VAL A 94 -2.94 -5.05 7.58
N VAL A 95 -2.68 -3.75 7.72
CA VAL A 95 -2.71 -3.04 9.01
C VAL A 95 -3.46 -1.73 8.87
N ASN A 96 -4.02 -1.24 9.97
CA ASN A 96 -4.55 0.12 10.02
C ASN A 96 -3.58 1.08 10.71
N TYR A 97 -3.81 2.38 10.54
CA TYR A 97 -2.96 3.43 11.08
C TYR A 97 -2.76 3.37 12.61
N ASP A 98 -3.78 2.95 13.36
CA ASP A 98 -3.72 2.85 14.83
C ASP A 98 -2.85 1.69 15.31
N ILE A 99 -3.04 0.52 14.72
CA ILE A 99 -2.24 -0.67 15.03
C ILE A 99 -0.80 -0.45 14.58
N LEU A 100 -0.60 0.19 13.43
CA LEU A 100 0.71 0.56 12.92
C LEU A 100 1.47 1.42 13.93
N ALA A 101 0.83 2.46 14.49
CA ALA A 101 1.46 3.32 15.47
C ALA A 101 1.90 2.56 16.73
N LYS A 102 1.08 1.62 17.20
CA LYS A 102 1.37 0.78 18.38
C LYS A 102 2.45 -0.29 18.14
N ASN A 103 2.58 -0.77 16.90
CA ASN A 103 3.45 -1.90 16.54
C ASN A 103 4.61 -1.49 15.63
N ALA A 104 4.94 -0.19 15.58
CA ALA A 104 5.91 0.33 14.64
C ALA A 104 7.31 -0.29 14.78
N GLY A 105 7.71 -0.69 15.99
CA GLY A 105 8.98 -1.38 16.21
C GLY A 105 9.07 -2.70 15.42
N MET A 106 8.06 -3.57 15.59
CA MET A 106 7.96 -4.84 14.88
C MET A 106 7.81 -4.64 13.37
N LEU A 107 6.96 -3.71 12.93
CA LEU A 107 6.75 -3.47 11.50
C LEU A 107 8.01 -2.93 10.81
N ARG A 108 8.87 -2.18 11.51
CA ARG A 108 10.14 -1.68 10.98
C ARG A 108 11.24 -2.72 10.94
N SER A 109 11.17 -3.80 11.73
CA SER A 109 12.15 -4.89 11.65
C SER A 109 11.92 -5.83 10.46
N ILE A 110 10.79 -5.68 9.75
CA ILE A 110 10.48 -6.47 8.56
C ILE A 110 11.05 -5.78 7.33
N ASN A 111 11.76 -6.55 6.50
CA ASN A 111 12.23 -6.08 5.19
C ASN A 111 11.09 -6.19 4.16
N TRP A 112 10.32 -5.10 4.02
CA TRP A 112 9.24 -5.04 3.05
C TRP A 112 9.78 -4.94 1.63
N ALA A 113 9.27 -5.79 0.73
CA ALA A 113 9.54 -5.68 -0.70
C ALA A 113 8.74 -4.52 -1.32
N GLY A 114 7.54 -4.27 -0.80
CA GLY A 114 6.69 -3.18 -1.24
C GLY A 114 5.69 -2.73 -0.17
N ILE A 115 5.25 -1.48 -0.28
CA ILE A 115 4.26 -0.86 0.61
C ILE A 115 3.16 -0.20 -0.22
N ILE A 116 1.91 -0.45 0.15
CA ILE A 116 0.75 0.32 -0.31
C ILE A 116 0.19 1.09 0.88
N VAL A 117 -0.10 2.37 0.66
CA VAL A 117 -0.81 3.20 1.61
C VAL A 117 -2.12 3.69 1.00
N ASP A 118 -3.22 3.24 1.57
CA ASP A 118 -4.56 3.59 1.16
C ASP A 118 -5.11 4.77 1.98
N GLU A 119 -5.91 5.60 1.31
CA GLU A 119 -6.36 6.89 1.81
C GLU A 119 -5.21 7.73 2.38
N ALA A 120 -4.16 7.91 1.58
CA ALA A 120 -2.93 8.58 1.97
C ALA A 120 -3.14 10.03 2.47
N HIS A 121 -4.31 10.62 2.27
CA HIS A 121 -4.70 11.89 2.88
C HIS A 121 -4.65 11.85 4.42
N PHE A 122 -4.78 10.67 5.06
CA PHE A 122 -4.59 10.49 6.51
C PHE A 122 -3.16 10.80 7.00
N ILE A 123 -2.17 10.87 6.10
CA ILE A 123 -0.74 11.09 6.41
C ILE A 123 -0.38 12.60 6.44
N LYS A 124 -1.31 13.51 6.14
CA LYS A 124 -0.98 14.94 5.97
C LYS A 124 -0.74 15.71 7.28
N ASN A 125 -1.23 15.23 8.40
CA ASN A 125 -0.99 15.86 9.69
C ASN A 125 0.34 15.35 10.27
N SER A 126 1.16 16.20 10.87
CA SER A 126 2.43 15.89 11.58
C SER A 126 2.22 15.04 12.85
N SER A 127 1.35 14.04 12.74
CA SER A 127 0.96 13.08 13.76
C SER A 127 1.99 11.96 13.89
N GLN A 128 1.93 11.25 15.01
CA GLN A 128 2.73 10.05 15.23
C GLN A 128 2.51 9.01 14.11
N ARG A 129 1.28 8.88 13.58
CA ARG A 129 0.94 7.95 12.49
C ARG A 129 1.74 8.26 11.22
N THR A 130 1.76 9.53 10.82
CA THR A 130 2.52 10.03 9.66
C THR A 130 4.00 9.74 9.78
N SER A 131 4.60 10.01 10.95
CA SER A 131 6.01 9.73 11.19
C SER A 131 6.34 8.24 11.01
N GLN A 132 5.47 7.34 11.46
CA GLN A 132 5.73 5.90 11.29
C GLN A 132 5.61 5.44 9.83
N VAL A 133 4.63 5.95 9.08
CA VAL A 133 4.51 5.60 7.65
C VAL A 133 5.71 6.11 6.85
N LEU A 134 6.15 7.35 7.08
CA LEU A 134 7.33 7.90 6.42
C LEU A 134 8.58 7.06 6.71
N LYS A 135 8.80 6.68 7.96
CA LYS A 135 9.91 5.79 8.35
C LYS A 135 9.86 4.43 7.66
N LEU A 136 8.69 3.79 7.60
CA LEU A 136 8.52 2.49 6.91
C LEU A 136 8.81 2.59 5.41
N THR A 137 8.45 3.71 4.80
CA THR A 137 8.66 3.94 3.37
C THR A 137 10.08 4.41 3.04
N GLY A 138 10.97 4.62 4.01
CA GLY A 138 12.32 5.12 3.74
C GLY A 138 12.37 6.62 3.46
N VAL A 139 11.40 7.39 3.95
CA VAL A 139 11.42 8.85 3.92
C VAL A 139 11.85 9.34 5.30
N THR A 140 13.05 9.91 5.37
CA THR A 140 13.59 10.55 6.58
C THR A 140 13.81 12.03 6.28
N ASP A 141 13.37 12.92 7.18
CA ASP A 141 13.50 14.38 7.03
C ASP A 141 12.99 14.95 5.69
N GLY A 142 11.88 14.38 5.19
CA GLY A 142 11.25 14.83 3.94
C GLY A 142 12.00 14.46 2.66
N LYS A 143 13.09 13.69 2.75
CA LYS A 143 13.86 13.22 1.59
C LYS A 143 13.74 11.69 1.47
N PRO A 144 13.42 11.14 0.28
CA PRO A 144 13.56 9.72 0.04
C PRO A 144 15.03 9.33 0.13
N THR A 145 15.41 8.50 1.10
CA THR A 145 16.74 7.91 1.14
C THR A 145 16.73 6.69 0.23
N GLN A 146 17.36 6.75 -0.95
CA GLN A 146 17.43 5.62 -1.90
C GLN A 146 18.10 4.36 -1.30
N ALA A 147 18.79 4.50 -0.16
CA ALA A 147 19.50 3.42 0.51
C ALA A 147 18.63 2.61 1.50
N ASP A 148 17.55 3.18 2.03
CA ASP A 148 16.77 2.57 3.12
C ASP A 148 15.29 2.50 2.75
N GLY A 149 14.75 1.30 2.56
CA GLY A 149 13.31 1.04 2.38
C GLY A 149 12.91 0.38 1.04
N PRO A 150 11.62 0.02 0.88
CA PRO A 150 11.13 -0.68 -0.30
C PRO A 150 11.23 0.18 -1.57
N ARG A 151 11.55 -0.49 -2.69
CA ARG A 151 11.57 0.14 -4.02
C ARG A 151 10.16 0.44 -4.54
N ALA A 152 9.17 -0.39 -4.16
CA ALA A 152 7.78 -0.22 -4.53
C ALA A 152 6.98 0.43 -3.39
N VAL A 153 6.59 1.69 -3.53
CA VAL A 153 5.75 2.43 -2.56
C VAL A 153 4.62 3.15 -3.28
N TYR A 154 3.38 2.70 -3.06
CA TYR A 154 2.21 3.26 -3.75
C TYR A 154 1.27 3.93 -2.77
N LEU A 155 0.96 5.20 -3.01
CA LEU A 155 0.01 5.99 -2.22
C LEU A 155 -1.30 6.11 -3.00
N LEU A 156 -2.41 5.69 -2.42
CA LEU A 156 -3.74 5.79 -3.02
C LEU A 156 -4.54 6.87 -2.30
N THR A 157 -5.17 7.77 -3.04
CA THR A 157 -6.07 8.79 -2.48
C THR A 157 -7.30 8.94 -3.37
N GLY A 158 -8.50 8.96 -2.76
CA GLY A 158 -9.75 9.25 -3.46
C GLY A 158 -10.15 10.73 -3.42
N THR A 159 -9.45 11.55 -2.64
CA THR A 159 -9.68 12.99 -2.53
C THR A 159 -8.60 13.78 -3.25
N PRO A 160 -8.97 14.84 -4.01
CA PRO A 160 -7.99 15.76 -4.58
C PRO A 160 -7.21 16.40 -3.43
N MET A 161 -5.88 16.40 -3.54
CA MET A 161 -5.05 17.12 -2.58
C MET A 161 -5.30 18.62 -2.77
N PRO A 162 -5.69 19.39 -1.74
CA PRO A 162 -5.67 20.85 -1.86
C PRO A 162 -4.24 21.30 -2.16
N ASN A 163 -4.10 22.21 -3.12
CA ASN A 163 -2.83 22.85 -3.44
C ASN A 163 -2.26 23.45 -2.15
N VAL A 164 -1.09 22.97 -1.71
CA VAL A 164 -0.32 23.69 -0.71
C VAL A 164 0.37 24.81 -1.46
N SER A 165 -0.24 26.00 -1.45
CA SER A 165 0.45 27.22 -1.84
C SER A 165 1.61 27.41 -0.86
N VAL A 166 2.83 27.12 -1.31
CA VAL A 166 4.03 27.60 -0.64
C VAL A 166 4.05 29.10 -0.92
N SER A 167 3.58 29.88 0.06
CA SER A 167 3.78 31.33 0.13
C SER A 167 5.21 31.63 0.55
#